data_AF-A0A397UFA8-F1
#
_entry.id   AF-A0A397UFA8-F1
#
_cell.length_a   1.000
_cell.length_b   1.000
_cell.length_c   1.000
_cell.angle_alpha   90.00
_cell.angle_beta   90.00
_cell.angle_gamma   90.00
#
_symmetry.space_group_name_H-M   'P 1'
#
loop_
_entity.id
_entity.type
_entity.pdbx_description
1 polymer ?
#
loop_
_entity_poly.entity_id
_entity_poly.type
_entity_poly.pdbx_seq_one_letter_code
_entity_poly.pdbx_strand_id
1 'polypeptide(L)' 'ILGSFELGSFEPALRGVPLIEVTYSIDANGIVNVAARDKKTGKKAKITI' A
#
# COMPACT_ATOMS: atom_id res chain seq x y z
N ILE A 1 -4.72 15.48 -5.97
CA ILE A 1 -3.89 14.24 -5.88
C ILE A 1 -2.66 14.60 -5.08
N LEU A 2 -2.34 13.83 -4.02
CA LEU A 2 -1.18 14.06 -3.15
C LEU A 2 -0.01 13.12 -3.48
N GLY A 3 -0.29 11.99 -4.14
CA GLY A 3 0.69 11.05 -4.65
C GLY A 3 0.00 9.80 -5.19
N SER A 4 0.73 9.00 -5.97
CA SER A 4 0.29 7.70 -6.47
C SER A 4 1.38 6.67 -6.17
N PHE A 5 0.97 5.47 -5.81
CA PHE A 5 1.89 4.36 -5.66
C PHE A 5 1.34 3.13 -6.37
N GLU A 6 2.25 2.32 -6.90
CA GLU A 6 1.90 1.05 -7.50
C GLU A 6 2.40 -0.07 -6.59
N LEU A 7 1.46 -0.91 -6.15
CA LEU A 7 1.78 -2.21 -5.58
C LEU A 7 1.49 -3.23 -6.67
N GLY A 8 2.55 -3.78 -7.27
CA GLY A 8 2.46 -4.66 -8.44
C GLY A 8 2.80 -6.12 -8.14
N SER A 9 2.75 -6.94 -9.20
CA SER A 9 3.12 -8.36 -9.20
C SER A 9 2.25 -9.23 -8.28
N PHE A 10 0.93 -9.04 -8.34
CA PHE A 10 -0.02 -9.98 -7.75
C PHE A 10 -0.04 -11.29 -8.55
N GLU A 11 -0.13 -12.41 -7.84
CA GLU A 11 -0.47 -13.67 -8.49
C GLU A 11 -1.89 -13.56 -9.08
N PRO A 12 -2.18 -14.27 -10.19
CA PRO A 12 -3.55 -14.41 -10.67
C PRO A 12 -4.44 -14.93 -9.55
N ALA A 13 -5.33 -14.08 -9.06
CA ALA A 13 -6.26 -14.40 -8.01
C ALA A 13 -7.66 -13.94 -8.43
N LEU A 14 -8.68 -14.64 -7.95
CA LEU A 14 -10.07 -14.20 -8.15
C LEU A 14 -10.24 -12.80 -7.55
N ARG A 15 -11.06 -11.96 -8.20
CA ARG A 15 -11.42 -10.65 -7.63
C ARG A 15 -12.00 -10.85 -6.24
N GLY A 16 -11.51 -10.07 -5.27
CA GLY A 16 -11.90 -10.18 -3.86
C GLY A 16 -11.04 -11.13 -3.02
N VAL A 17 -10.13 -11.91 -3.62
CA VAL A 17 -9.15 -12.75 -2.89
C VAL A 17 -7.89 -11.98 -2.47
N PRO A 18 -7.26 -11.11 -3.29
CA PRO A 18 -6.11 -10.35 -2.81
C PRO A 18 -6.56 -9.31 -1.78
N LEU A 19 -6.10 -9.49 -0.54
CA LEU A 19 -6.41 -8.61 0.56
C LEU A 19 -5.24 -7.65 0.79
N ILE A 20 -5.42 -6.40 0.35
CA ILE A 20 -4.43 -5.32 0.53
C ILE A 20 -4.76 -4.57 1.81
N GLU A 21 -3.80 -4.50 2.72
CA GLU A 21 -3.86 -3.60 3.87
C GLU A 21 -3.14 -2.30 3.54
N VAL A 22 -3.83 -1.17 3.67
CA VAL A 22 -3.26 0.15 3.44
C VAL A 22 -3.24 0.92 4.75
N THR A 23 -2.07 1.43 5.11
CA THR A 23 -1.83 2.24 6.30
C THR A 23 -1.44 3.64 5.88
N TYR A 24 -2.12 4.62 6.46
CA TYR A 24 -1.82 6.04 6.30
C TYR A 24 -1.41 6.58 7.67
N SER A 25 -0.25 7.23 7.74
CA SER A 25 0.23 7.86 8.95
C SER A 25 0.80 9.23 8.63
N ILE A 26 0.42 10.22 9.44
CA ILE A 26 0.89 11.60 9.34
C ILE A 26 1.71 11.85 10.60
N ASP A 27 2.93 12.32 10.45
CA ASP A 27 3.78 12.69 11.58
C ASP A 27 3.56 14.15 12.01
N ALA A 28 4.17 14.55 13.13
CA ALA A 28 4.05 15.90 13.66
C ALA A 28 4.66 16.99 12.76
N ASN A 29 5.50 16.60 11.78
CA ASN A 29 6.08 17.51 10.80
C ASN A 29 5.19 17.67 9.55
N GLY A 30 4.08 16.93 9.48
CA GLY A 30 3.17 16.93 8.34
C GLY A 30 3.59 15.99 7.20
N ILE A 31 4.58 15.14 7.42
CA ILE A 31 5.01 14.14 6.42
C ILE A 31 4.01 13.00 6.40
N VAL A 32 3.50 12.69 5.21
CA VAL A 32 2.50 11.64 4.99
C VAL A 32 3.21 10.38 4.53
N ASN A 33 3.09 9.33 5.32
CA ASN A 33 3.57 8.01 4.96
C ASN A 33 2.38 7.14 4.58
N VAL A 34 2.41 6.61 3.36
CA VAL A 34 1.43 5.66 2.85
C VAL A 34 2.13 4.35 2.62
N ALA A 35 1.66 3.29 3.26
CA ALA A 35 2.17 1.94 3.08
C ALA A 35 1.03 1.02 2.66
N ALA A 36 1.29 0.14 1.69
CA ALA A 36 0.39 -0.91 1.29
C ALA A 36 1.08 -2.26 1.41
N ARG A 37 0.35 -3.26 1.90
CA ARG A 37 0.83 -4.63 2.06
C ARG A 37 -0.20 -5.62 1.54
N ASP A 38 0.23 -6.55 0.71
CA ASP A 38 -0.56 -7.74 0.39
C ASP A 38 -0.46 -8.74 1.55
N LYS A 39 -1.61 -9.11 2.14
CA LYS A 39 -1.68 -10.08 3.23
C LYS A 39 -1.31 -11.51 2.81
N LYS A 40 -1.49 -11.87 1.54
CA LYS A 40 -1.19 -13.22 1.04
C LYS A 40 0.29 -13.40 0.77
N THR A 41 0.88 -12.50 -0.02
CA THR A 41 2.28 -12.62 -0.47
C THR A 41 3.27 -11.92 0.46
N GLY A 42 2.80 -11.04 1.35
CA GLY A 42 3.66 -10.24 2.21
C GLY A 42 4.39 -9.10 1.49
N LYS A 43 4.15 -8.91 0.18
CA LYS A 43 4.71 -7.80 -0.60
C LYS A 43 4.25 -6.45 -0.04
N LYS A 44 5.14 -5.47 -0.04
CA LYS A 44 4.91 -4.13 0.49
C LYS A 44 5.36 -3.08 -0.50
N ALA A 45 4.60 -2.00 -0.61
CA ALA A 45 4.98 -0.76 -1.27
C ALA A 45 4.75 0.38 -0.28
N LYS A 46 5.63 1.37 -0.26
CA LYS A 46 5.43 2.57 0.55
C LYS A 46 5.87 3.81 -0.21
N ILE A 47 5.17 4.91 0.03
CA ILE A 47 5.57 6.24 -0.42
C ILE A 47 5.55 7.19 0.77
N THR A 48 6.42 8.18 0.71
CA THR A 48 6.47 9.29 1.65
C THR A 48 6.21 10.56 0.83
N ILE A 49 5.24 11.34 1.26
CA ILE A 49 4.80 12.59 0.64
C ILE A 49 5.00 13.72 1.64
#